data_AF-A0A6M0AJF8-F1
#
_entry.id   AF-A0A6M0AJF8-F1
#
_cell.length_a   1.000
_cell.length_b   1.000
_cell.length_c   1.000
_cell.angle_alpha   90.00
_cell.angle_beta   90.00
_cell.angle_gamma   90.00
#
_symmetry.space_group_name_H-M   'P 1'
#
loop_
_entity.id
_entity.type
_entity.pdbx_description
1 polymer ?
#
loop_
_entity_poly.entity_id
_entity_poly.type
_entity_poly.pdbx_seq_one_letter_code
_entity_poly.pdbx_strand_id
1 'polypeptide(L)'
;MTKTYEIPLEVLVCQPPSEAAIATLELAKLPLSFEIERNPRDEAALLLTVAAEVEHALMVQYLYAAYSVRDDQTNHETRGRVRSLYQRLAQLAREEMGHLMTVQNLLHLIGAPLNFEREDSPFESKLYPFRFKLEPLSKQSLAKYITAERPAEQGDIDDKTWQRLLYIAKIARRANDGRPIQHVGAIYERLIELFGNAEEGLKDQ
;
A
#
# COMPACT_ATOMS: atom_id res chain seq x y z
N MET A 1 35.05 -3.79 11.47
CA MET A 1 34.92 -3.00 10.22
C MET A 1 33.47 -2.60 10.07
N THR A 2 33.10 -1.46 10.64
CA THR A 2 31.73 -0.94 10.65
C THR A 2 31.59 -0.06 9.41
N LYS A 3 30.84 -0.50 8.39
CA LYS A 3 30.55 0.34 7.23
C LYS A 3 29.60 1.45 7.68
N THR A 4 30.11 2.67 7.73
CA THR A 4 29.34 3.90 7.91
C THR A 4 28.51 4.10 6.64
N TYR A 5 27.19 3.92 6.75
CA TYR A 5 26.27 4.30 5.69
C TYR A 5 25.89 5.76 5.94
N GLU A 6 26.65 6.68 5.36
CA GLU A 6 26.22 8.07 5.26
C GLU A 6 24.95 8.11 4.39
N ILE A 7 23.83 8.55 4.97
CA ILE A 7 22.60 8.86 4.23
C ILE A 7 22.83 10.26 3.66
N PRO A 8 23.06 10.43 2.34
CA PRO A 8 23.30 11.75 1.77
C PRO A 8 22.02 12.60 1.90
N LEU A 9 22.18 13.84 2.38
CA LEU A 9 21.10 14.82 2.62
C LEU A 9 20.31 15.24 1.34
N GLU A 10 20.63 14.68 0.18
CA GLU A 10 19.90 14.78 -1.10
C GLU A 10 18.53 14.06 -1.07
N VAL A 11 18.16 13.44 0.06
CA VAL A 11 16.89 12.70 0.25
C VAL A 11 15.64 13.57 0.12
N LEU A 12 15.74 14.91 0.08
CA LEU A 12 14.55 15.79 0.03
C LEU A 12 14.36 16.65 -1.23
N VAL A 13 15.19 16.53 -2.27
CA VAL A 13 15.01 17.29 -3.51
C VAL A 13 14.94 16.34 -4.71
N CYS A 14 13.74 15.84 -5.01
CA CYS A 14 13.48 15.24 -6.33
C CYS A 14 13.25 16.39 -7.32
N GLN A 15 14.22 16.65 -8.21
CA GLN A 15 13.94 17.40 -9.43
C GLN A 15 12.97 16.57 -10.30
N PRO A 16 11.96 17.20 -10.92
CA PRO A 16 11.02 16.48 -11.78
C PRO A 16 11.74 15.94 -13.04
N PRO A 17 11.45 14.69 -13.47
CA PRO A 17 12.07 14.10 -14.65
C PRO A 17 11.46 14.64 -15.95
N SER A 18 12.17 14.44 -17.07
CA SER A 18 11.73 14.86 -18.41
C SER A 18 10.55 14.04 -18.96
N GLU A 19 9.73 14.70 -19.79
CA GLU A 19 8.52 14.15 -20.45
C GLU A 19 8.74 12.80 -21.15
N ALA A 20 9.92 12.58 -21.74
CA ALA A 20 10.23 11.35 -22.47
C ALA A 20 10.24 10.09 -21.57
N ALA A 21 10.55 10.23 -20.28
CA ALA A 21 10.51 9.10 -19.37
C ALA A 21 9.07 8.67 -19.04
N ILE A 22 8.11 9.60 -19.14
CA ILE A 22 6.73 9.49 -18.63
C ILE A 22 5.83 8.64 -19.54
N ALA A 23 6.08 8.66 -20.85
CA ALA A 23 5.19 8.11 -21.87
C ALA A 23 4.97 6.57 -21.87
N THR A 24 5.73 5.79 -21.08
CA THR A 24 5.76 4.30 -21.19
C THR A 24 5.03 3.56 -20.06
N LEU A 25 4.23 4.23 -19.24
CA LEU A 25 3.56 3.59 -18.10
C LEU A 25 2.05 3.41 -18.35
N GLU A 26 1.66 2.32 -18.99
CA GLU A 26 0.28 1.85 -18.89
C GLU A 26 0.02 1.33 -17.47
N LEU A 27 -0.97 1.94 -16.81
CA LEU A 27 -1.47 1.52 -15.50
C LEU A 27 -2.39 0.30 -15.68
N ALA A 28 -1.96 -0.84 -15.13
CA ALA A 28 -2.83 -2.00 -15.06
C ALA A 28 -3.93 -1.76 -14.01
N LYS A 29 -5.19 -1.61 -14.47
CA LYS A 29 -6.38 -1.87 -13.63
C LYS A 29 -6.34 -3.35 -13.26
N LEU A 30 -6.54 -3.70 -11.98
CA LEU A 30 -6.67 -5.12 -11.61
C LEU A 30 -7.80 -5.72 -12.45
N PRO A 31 -7.55 -6.79 -13.21
CA PRO A 31 -8.65 -7.58 -13.73
C PRO A 31 -9.16 -8.43 -12.56
N LEU A 32 -9.99 -7.84 -11.69
CA LEU A 32 -10.83 -8.56 -10.74
C LEU A 32 -12.00 -9.22 -11.50
N SER A 33 -11.74 -9.86 -12.64
CA SER A 33 -12.71 -10.71 -13.31
C SER A 33 -12.50 -12.13 -12.80
N PHE A 34 -12.96 -12.38 -11.56
CA PHE A 34 -13.13 -13.74 -11.11
C PHE A 34 -14.42 -14.26 -11.75
N GLU A 35 -14.28 -15.05 -12.82
CA GLU A 35 -15.38 -15.83 -13.40
C GLU A 35 -15.76 -16.97 -12.44
N ILE A 36 -16.34 -16.63 -11.30
CA ILE A 36 -16.99 -17.59 -10.43
C ILE A 36 -18.34 -16.96 -10.10
N GLU A 37 -19.44 -17.62 -10.46
CA GLU A 37 -20.76 -17.35 -9.88
C GLU A 37 -20.63 -17.49 -8.35
N ARG A 38 -20.24 -16.41 -7.68
CA ARG A 38 -20.15 -16.37 -6.22
C ARG A 38 -21.28 -15.53 -5.70
N ASN A 39 -21.91 -16.07 -4.66
CA ASN A 39 -22.74 -15.30 -3.76
C ASN A 39 -21.98 -14.00 -3.38
N PRO A 40 -22.58 -12.81 -3.52
CA PRO A 40 -21.94 -11.53 -3.16
C PRO A 40 -21.32 -11.53 -1.76
N ARG A 41 -21.91 -12.27 -0.82
CA ARG A 41 -21.36 -12.45 0.52
C ARG A 41 -20.02 -13.18 0.52
N ASP A 42 -19.87 -14.22 -0.28
CA ASP A 42 -18.64 -15.02 -0.36
C ASP A 42 -17.53 -14.25 -1.08
N GLU A 43 -17.89 -13.43 -2.06
CA GLU A 43 -16.96 -12.48 -2.69
C GLU A 43 -16.50 -11.43 -1.67
N ALA A 44 -17.43 -10.81 -0.92
CA ALA A 44 -17.10 -9.85 0.12
C ALA A 44 -16.21 -10.47 1.20
N ALA A 45 -16.50 -11.70 1.64
CA ALA A 45 -15.68 -12.41 2.63
C ALA A 45 -14.25 -12.66 2.12
N LEU A 46 -14.08 -13.05 0.86
CA LEU A 46 -12.76 -13.22 0.24
C LEU A 46 -12.01 -11.88 0.20
N LEU A 47 -12.64 -10.82 -0.31
CA LEU A 47 -12.01 -9.51 -0.45
C LEU A 47 -11.65 -8.89 0.90
N LEU A 48 -12.50 -9.03 1.91
CA LEU A 48 -12.21 -8.60 3.28
C LEU A 48 -11.08 -9.42 3.93
N THR A 49 -11.00 -10.72 3.64
CA THR A 49 -9.88 -11.57 4.11
C THR A 49 -8.56 -11.07 3.55
N VAL A 50 -8.52 -10.78 2.25
CA VAL A 50 -7.34 -10.19 1.59
C VAL A 50 -7.04 -8.80 2.14
N ALA A 51 -8.06 -7.96 2.30
CA ALA A 51 -7.89 -6.61 2.86
C ALA A 51 -7.23 -6.70 4.24
N ALA A 52 -7.70 -7.59 5.12
CA ALA A 52 -7.12 -7.77 6.45
C ALA A 52 -5.61 -8.12 6.39
N GLU A 53 -5.22 -8.99 5.46
CA GLU A 53 -3.82 -9.37 5.27
C GLU A 53 -2.98 -8.21 4.73
N VAL A 54 -3.53 -7.39 3.83
CA VAL A 54 -2.89 -6.19 3.29
C VAL A 54 -2.69 -5.15 4.39
N GLU A 55 -3.74 -4.84 5.18
CA GLU A 55 -3.67 -3.87 6.28
C GLU A 55 -2.66 -4.32 7.35
N HIS A 56 -2.67 -5.61 7.69
CA HIS A 56 -1.70 -6.18 8.63
C HIS A 56 -0.27 -6.10 8.07
N ALA A 57 -0.06 -6.46 6.80
CA ALA A 57 1.24 -6.38 6.15
C ALA A 57 1.79 -4.95 6.13
N LEU A 58 0.99 -3.97 5.70
CA LEU A 58 1.37 -2.56 5.65
C LEU A 58 1.66 -2.01 7.05
N MET A 59 0.83 -2.32 8.05
CA MET A 59 1.06 -1.96 9.45
C MET A 59 2.46 -2.39 9.92
N VAL A 60 2.81 -3.68 9.75
CA VAL A 60 4.10 -4.21 10.22
C VAL A 60 5.26 -3.64 9.41
N GLN A 61 5.08 -3.41 8.10
CA GLN A 61 6.07 -2.78 7.24
C GLN A 61 6.36 -1.33 7.65
N TYR A 62 5.33 -0.56 7.98
CA TYR A 62 5.48 0.81 8.48
C TYR A 62 6.17 0.85 9.85
N LEU A 63 5.81 -0.06 10.77
CA LEU A 63 6.52 -0.18 12.05
C LEU A 63 7.99 -0.52 11.82
N TYR A 64 8.30 -1.53 11.01
CA TYR A 64 9.69 -1.90 10.74
C TYR A 64 10.47 -0.73 10.12
N ALA A 65 9.89 -0.04 9.14
CA ALA A 65 10.50 1.13 8.52
C ALA A 65 10.74 2.23 9.56
N ALA A 66 9.76 2.54 10.42
CA ALA A 66 9.90 3.54 11.48
C ALA A 66 11.05 3.18 12.43
N TYR A 67 11.08 1.95 12.97
CA TYR A 67 12.10 1.52 13.93
C TYR A 67 13.48 1.29 13.32
N SER A 68 13.60 1.24 11.99
CA SER A 68 14.90 1.22 11.31
C SER A 68 15.59 2.59 11.24
N VAL A 69 14.85 3.67 11.54
CA VAL A 69 15.37 5.05 11.54
C VAL A 69 16.25 5.26 12.77
N ARG A 70 17.53 5.56 12.56
CA ARG A 70 18.51 5.79 13.64
C ARG A 70 18.62 7.28 13.97
N ASP A 71 18.59 7.61 15.26
CA ASP A 71 18.85 8.96 15.78
C ASP A 71 20.31 9.13 16.24
N ASP A 72 21.26 8.74 15.40
CA ASP A 72 22.70 8.92 15.65
C ASP A 72 23.26 10.20 15.02
N GLN A 73 22.38 11.08 14.54
CA GLN A 73 22.76 12.30 13.84
C GLN A 73 23.18 13.38 14.84
N THR A 74 24.35 13.99 14.63
CA THR A 74 24.91 15.04 15.50
C THR A 74 24.30 16.42 15.22
N ASN A 75 23.86 16.66 13.98
CA ASN A 75 23.19 17.90 13.58
C ASN A 75 21.72 17.92 14.04
N HIS A 76 21.33 18.98 14.76
CA HIS A 76 19.99 19.19 15.31
C HIS A 76 18.88 19.28 14.24
N GLU A 77 19.16 19.89 13.09
CA GLU A 77 18.18 19.96 11.99
C GLU A 77 17.92 18.57 11.39
N THR A 78 18.99 17.81 11.14
CA THR A 78 18.89 16.44 10.63
C THR A 78 18.14 15.56 11.62
N ARG A 79 18.45 15.66 12.92
CA ARG A 79 17.74 14.97 14.00
C ARG A 79 16.25 15.30 14.02
N GLY A 80 15.88 16.57 13.86
CA GLY A 80 14.48 16.99 13.76
C GLY A 80 13.73 16.33 12.60
N ARG A 81 14.36 16.23 11.42
CA ARG A 81 13.78 15.57 10.23
C ARG A 81 13.64 14.07 10.42
N VAL A 82 14.65 13.42 10.99
CA VAL A 82 14.66 11.99 11.34
C VAL A 82 13.51 11.66 12.30
N ARG A 83 13.35 12.47 13.37
CA ARG A 83 12.25 12.32 14.33
C ARG A 83 10.88 12.51 13.69
N SER A 84 10.72 13.52 12.82
CA SER A 84 9.46 13.76 12.11
C SER A 84 9.09 12.59 11.19
N LEU A 85 10.08 12.01 10.51
CA LEU A 85 9.90 10.86 9.63
C LEU A 85 9.48 9.61 10.40
N TYR A 86 10.13 9.33 11.54
CA TYR A 86 9.70 8.30 12.48
C TYR A 86 8.25 8.50 12.90
N GLN A 87 7.89 9.70 13.35
CA GLN A 87 6.53 10.02 13.80
C GLN A 87 5.50 9.82 12.68
N ARG A 88 5.83 10.20 11.44
CA ARG A 88 4.94 10.02 10.29
C ARG A 88 4.71 8.55 9.97
N LEU A 89 5.75 7.72 9.97
CA LEU A 89 5.62 6.28 9.72
C LEU A 89 4.88 5.57 10.85
N ALA A 90 5.13 5.93 12.10
CA ALA A 90 4.39 5.40 13.25
C ALA A 90 2.92 5.81 13.25
N GLN A 91 2.61 7.01 12.73
CA GLN A 91 1.24 7.46 12.51
C GLN A 91 0.54 6.63 11.42
N LEU A 92 1.18 6.40 10.27
CA LEU A 92 0.64 5.54 9.21
C LEU A 92 0.37 4.13 9.73
N ALA A 93 1.32 3.52 10.45
CA ALA A 93 1.10 2.21 11.07
C ALA A 93 -0.13 2.16 11.99
N ARG A 94 -0.43 3.27 12.71
CA ARG A 94 -1.63 3.37 13.54
C ARG A 94 -2.92 3.54 12.73
N GLU A 95 -2.85 4.17 11.56
CA GLU A 95 -3.98 4.26 10.63
C GLU A 95 -4.31 2.86 10.10
N GLU A 96 -3.30 2.07 9.72
CA GLU A 96 -3.52 0.67 9.30
C GLU A 96 -4.06 -0.23 10.42
N MET A 97 -3.72 0.02 11.70
CA MET A 97 -4.38 -0.66 12.83
C MET A 97 -5.89 -0.38 12.86
N GLY A 98 -6.29 0.85 12.53
CA GLY A 98 -7.69 1.26 12.43
C GLY A 98 -8.40 0.62 11.25
N HIS A 99 -7.75 0.55 10.08
CA HIS A 99 -8.26 -0.16 8.90
C HIS A 99 -8.43 -1.65 9.19
N LEU A 100 -7.41 -2.30 9.75
CA LEU A 100 -7.47 -3.72 10.13
C LEU A 100 -8.66 -3.99 11.06
N MET A 101 -8.84 -3.18 12.10
CA MET A 101 -9.98 -3.31 13.02
C MET A 101 -11.33 -3.11 12.30
N THR A 102 -11.40 -2.18 11.36
CA THR A 102 -12.60 -1.94 10.54
C THR A 102 -12.93 -3.16 9.67
N VAL A 103 -11.92 -3.75 9.02
CA VAL A 103 -12.08 -4.96 8.22
C VAL A 103 -12.53 -6.15 9.09
N GLN A 104 -11.97 -6.31 10.30
CA GLN A 104 -12.44 -7.33 11.25
C GLN A 104 -13.93 -7.16 11.61
N ASN A 105 -14.36 -5.92 11.85
CA ASN A 105 -15.77 -5.63 12.13
C ASN A 105 -16.67 -5.97 10.95
N LEU A 106 -16.23 -5.71 9.71
CA LEU A 106 -16.98 -6.06 8.49
C LEU A 106 -17.05 -7.57 8.27
N LEU A 107 -15.95 -8.30 8.48
CA LEU A 107 -15.94 -9.78 8.46
C LEU A 107 -16.94 -10.33 9.48
N HIS A 108 -16.90 -9.82 10.71
CA HIS A 108 -17.81 -10.23 11.76
C HIS A 108 -19.28 -9.93 11.41
N LEU A 109 -19.55 -8.74 10.86
CA LEU A 109 -20.90 -8.30 10.46
C LEU A 109 -21.54 -9.27 9.45
N ILE A 110 -20.78 -9.73 8.46
CA ILE A 110 -21.29 -10.67 7.46
C ILE A 110 -21.25 -12.13 7.93
N GLY A 111 -20.81 -12.40 9.16
CA GLY A 111 -20.68 -13.76 9.72
C GLY A 111 -19.51 -14.56 9.12
N ALA A 112 -18.50 -13.89 8.58
CA ALA A 112 -17.24 -14.50 8.16
C ALA A 112 -16.28 -14.59 9.37
N PRO A 113 -15.30 -15.52 9.35
CA PRO A 113 -14.28 -15.58 10.39
C PRO A 113 -13.39 -14.33 10.38
N LEU A 114 -12.91 -13.93 11.55
CA LEU A 114 -11.86 -12.92 11.67
C LEU A 114 -10.57 -13.43 11.03
N ASN A 115 -9.79 -12.54 10.43
CA ASN A 115 -8.49 -12.88 9.83
C ASN A 115 -7.39 -11.95 10.34
N PHE A 116 -6.48 -12.47 11.14
CA PHE A 116 -5.28 -11.77 11.62
C PHE A 116 -3.99 -12.32 11.00
N GLU A 117 -4.12 -13.24 10.05
CA GLU A 117 -2.96 -13.76 9.33
C GLU A 117 -2.43 -12.72 8.34
N ARG A 118 -1.34 -13.05 7.68
CA ARG A 118 -0.77 -12.31 6.55
C ARG A 118 -0.60 -13.27 5.38
N GLU A 119 -0.42 -12.75 4.17
CA GLU A 119 -0.08 -13.60 3.03
C GLU A 119 1.21 -14.40 3.34
N ASP A 120 1.05 -15.72 3.45
CA ASP A 120 2.15 -16.68 3.58
C ASP A 120 2.29 -17.56 2.32
N SER A 121 1.54 -17.24 1.27
CA SER A 121 1.62 -17.93 -0.01
C SER A 121 2.97 -17.68 -0.68
N PRO A 122 3.68 -18.74 -1.12
CA PRO A 122 4.84 -18.58 -2.00
C PRO A 122 4.42 -18.20 -3.43
N PHE A 123 3.13 -18.32 -3.76
CA PHE A 123 2.56 -18.04 -5.07
C PHE A 123 2.00 -16.63 -5.13
N GLU A 124 2.30 -15.95 -6.23
CA GLU A 124 1.94 -14.57 -6.48
C GLU A 124 0.44 -14.43 -6.73
N SER A 125 -0.22 -13.61 -5.91
CA SER A 125 -1.61 -13.24 -6.11
C SER A 125 -1.73 -11.82 -6.67
N LYS A 126 -2.64 -11.66 -7.64
CA LYS A 126 -3.07 -10.36 -8.18
C LYS A 126 -3.99 -9.59 -7.21
N LEU A 127 -3.95 -9.90 -5.92
CA LEU A 127 -4.76 -9.24 -4.90
C LEU A 127 -3.92 -8.46 -3.90
N TYR A 128 -2.60 -8.70 -3.87
CA TYR A 128 -1.69 -8.00 -2.96
C TYR A 128 -0.91 -6.90 -3.69
N PRO A 129 -0.66 -5.75 -3.04
CA PRO A 129 0.09 -4.63 -3.63
C PRO A 129 1.45 -5.03 -4.19
N PHE A 130 2.23 -5.75 -3.39
CA PHE A 130 3.57 -6.23 -3.73
C PHE A 130 3.97 -7.33 -2.73
N ARG A 131 5.05 -8.06 -3.03
CA ARG A 131 5.50 -9.16 -2.18
C ARG A 131 5.85 -8.66 -0.77
N PHE A 132 5.30 -9.32 0.25
CA PHE A 132 5.62 -8.99 1.64
C PHE A 132 7.13 -9.13 1.91
N LYS A 133 7.72 -8.05 2.42
CA LYS A 133 9.12 -7.98 2.84
C LYS A 133 9.28 -6.89 3.88
N LEU A 134 10.00 -7.19 4.95
CA LEU A 134 10.41 -6.19 5.94
C LEU A 134 11.71 -5.54 5.47
N GLU A 135 11.66 -4.23 5.25
CA GLU A 135 12.79 -3.47 4.73
C GLU A 135 13.02 -2.21 5.55
N PRO A 136 14.29 -1.87 5.84
CA PRO A 136 14.62 -0.60 6.44
C PRO A 136 14.09 0.56 5.58
N LEU A 137 13.91 1.71 6.20
CA LEU A 137 13.48 2.90 5.50
C LEU A 137 14.52 3.29 4.44
N SER A 138 14.06 3.34 3.20
CA SER A 138 14.87 3.71 2.03
C SER A 138 13.97 4.36 1.00
N LYS A 139 14.57 4.98 -0.02
CA LYS A 139 13.81 5.49 -1.18
C LYS A 139 13.02 4.38 -1.88
N GLN A 140 13.51 3.14 -1.84
CA GLN A 140 12.90 2.00 -2.51
C GLN A 140 11.69 1.47 -1.72
N SER A 141 11.85 1.21 -0.42
CA SER A 141 10.74 0.75 0.44
C SER A 141 9.62 1.79 0.50
N LEU A 142 9.96 3.07 0.67
CA LEU A 142 8.97 4.15 0.67
C LEU A 142 8.25 4.29 -0.68
N ALA A 143 8.96 4.10 -1.80
CA ALA A 143 8.33 4.15 -3.11
C ALA A 143 7.27 3.05 -3.28
N LYS A 144 7.49 1.86 -2.71
CA LYS A 144 6.49 0.79 -2.73
C LYS A 144 5.22 1.16 -1.98
N TYR A 145 5.36 1.69 -0.77
CA TYR A 145 4.23 2.12 0.05
C TYR A 145 3.41 3.22 -0.62
N ILE A 146 4.08 4.30 -1.09
CA ILE A 146 3.41 5.39 -1.81
C ILE A 146 2.69 4.88 -3.07
N THR A 147 3.30 3.93 -3.79
CA THR A 147 2.70 3.42 -5.02
C THR A 147 1.50 2.51 -4.76
N ALA A 148 1.47 1.81 -3.61
CA ALA A 148 0.36 0.95 -3.21
C ALA A 148 -0.89 1.75 -2.78
N GLU A 149 -0.69 2.92 -2.16
CA GLU A 149 -1.77 3.75 -1.61
C GLU A 149 -2.18 4.93 -2.49
N ARG A 150 -1.42 5.24 -3.54
CA ARG A 150 -1.79 6.35 -4.44
C ARG A 150 -3.12 6.05 -5.15
N PRO A 151 -3.88 7.08 -5.55
CA PRO A 151 -5.04 6.89 -6.41
C PRO A 151 -4.70 6.18 -7.72
N ALA A 152 -5.63 5.35 -8.20
CA ALA A 152 -5.50 4.64 -9.47
C ALA A 152 -5.49 5.60 -10.67
N GLU A 153 -6.20 6.72 -10.56
CA GLU A 153 -6.31 7.75 -11.59
C GLU A 153 -5.93 9.12 -11.02
N GLN A 154 -5.60 10.08 -11.89
CA GLN A 154 -5.11 11.40 -11.45
C GLN A 154 -6.15 12.16 -10.62
N GLY A 155 -7.42 12.13 -11.04
CA GLY A 155 -8.49 12.90 -10.40
C GLY A 155 -8.14 14.38 -10.29
N ASP A 156 -8.29 14.92 -9.08
CA ASP A 156 -8.03 16.34 -8.77
C ASP A 156 -6.55 16.64 -8.43
N ILE A 157 -5.65 15.66 -8.56
CA ILE A 157 -4.22 15.85 -8.29
C ILE A 157 -3.61 16.69 -9.42
N ASP A 158 -2.88 17.76 -9.05
CA ASP A 158 -2.18 18.60 -10.01
C ASP A 158 -1.14 17.81 -10.83
N ASP A 159 -0.94 18.20 -12.09
CA ASP A 159 -0.07 17.49 -13.03
C ASP A 159 1.34 17.26 -12.46
N LYS A 160 1.91 18.24 -11.77
CA LYS A 160 3.27 18.15 -11.24
C LYS A 160 3.37 17.08 -10.14
N THR A 161 2.39 17.03 -9.25
CA THR A 161 2.30 16.00 -8.22
C THR A 161 2.04 14.63 -8.83
N TRP A 162 1.13 14.54 -9.81
CA TRP A 162 0.86 13.29 -10.52
C TRP A 162 2.10 12.74 -11.22
N GLN A 163 2.86 13.58 -11.92
CA GLN A 163 4.12 13.19 -12.55
C GLN A 163 5.15 12.67 -11.53
N ARG A 164 5.19 13.27 -10.34
CA ARG A 164 6.05 12.78 -9.25
C ARG A 164 5.62 11.40 -8.76
N LEU A 165 4.31 11.15 -8.61
CA LEU A 165 3.78 9.84 -8.24
C LEU A 165 4.11 8.78 -9.30
N LEU A 166 3.98 9.11 -10.59
CA LEU A 166 4.36 8.21 -11.69
C LEU A 166 5.86 7.89 -11.68
N TYR A 167 6.72 8.86 -11.34
CA TYR A 167 8.15 8.62 -11.17
C TYR A 167 8.43 7.69 -9.98
N ILE A 168 7.78 7.92 -8.84
CA ILE A 168 7.88 7.06 -7.66
C ILE A 168 7.47 5.62 -8.01
N ALA A 169 6.39 5.44 -8.78
CA ALA A 169 5.94 4.13 -9.24
C ALA A 169 7.01 3.39 -10.08
N LYS A 170 7.85 4.10 -10.86
CA LYS A 170 8.98 3.47 -11.58
C LYS A 170 10.05 2.95 -10.63
N ILE A 171 10.37 3.73 -9.60
CA ILE A 171 11.33 3.31 -8.55
C ILE A 171 10.79 2.07 -7.86
N ALA A 172 9.51 2.12 -7.50
CA ALA A 172 8.82 1.06 -6.78
C ALA A 172 8.79 -0.25 -7.60
N ARG A 173 8.46 -0.16 -8.89
CA ARG A 173 8.51 -1.29 -9.83
C ARG A 173 9.90 -1.92 -9.90
N ARG A 174 10.97 -1.11 -9.98
CA ARG A 174 12.35 -1.63 -9.98
C ARG A 174 12.70 -2.30 -8.66
N ALA A 175 12.24 -1.75 -7.53
CA ALA A 175 12.42 -2.32 -6.20
C ALA A 175 11.57 -3.58 -5.96
N ASN A 176 10.57 -3.83 -6.81
CA ASN A 176 9.69 -4.99 -6.79
C ASN A 176 10.00 -5.96 -7.94
N ASP A 177 11.29 -6.16 -8.23
CA ASP A 177 11.78 -7.10 -9.25
C ASP A 177 11.20 -6.87 -10.66
N GLY A 178 10.91 -5.60 -11.00
CA GLY A 178 10.37 -5.19 -12.29
C GLY A 178 8.86 -5.33 -12.42
N ARG A 179 8.17 -5.78 -11.37
CA ARG A 179 6.73 -6.07 -11.36
C ARG A 179 5.90 -4.84 -10.99
N PRO A 180 4.70 -4.67 -11.58
CA PRO A 180 3.81 -3.60 -11.20
C PRO A 180 3.40 -3.74 -9.73
N ILE A 181 3.17 -2.61 -9.09
CA ILE A 181 2.57 -2.54 -7.76
C ILE A 181 1.09 -2.33 -7.96
N GLN A 182 0.31 -3.17 -7.29
CA GLN A 182 -1.14 -3.09 -7.28
C GLN A 182 -1.60 -2.07 -6.24
N HIS A 183 -2.73 -1.42 -6.53
CA HIS A 183 -3.30 -0.41 -5.65
C HIS A 183 -4.29 -1.06 -4.69
N VAL A 184 -4.22 -0.71 -3.41
CA VAL A 184 -5.14 -1.23 -2.38
C VAL A 184 -6.58 -0.76 -2.67
N GLY A 185 -6.75 0.43 -3.25
CA GLY A 185 -8.05 1.03 -3.54
C GLY A 185 -8.99 0.14 -4.37
N ALA A 186 -8.45 -0.69 -5.28
CA ALA A 186 -9.25 -1.58 -6.11
C ALA A 186 -10.07 -2.61 -5.30
N ILE A 187 -9.55 -3.06 -4.15
CA ILE A 187 -10.26 -3.98 -3.25
C ILE A 187 -11.46 -3.26 -2.64
N TYR A 188 -11.24 -2.04 -2.14
CA TYR A 188 -12.27 -1.25 -1.47
C TYR A 188 -13.33 -0.72 -2.43
N GLU A 189 -12.97 -0.34 -3.64
CA GLU A 189 -13.92 0.02 -4.70
C GLU A 189 -14.91 -1.13 -4.95
N ARG A 190 -14.40 -2.37 -5.08
CA ARG A 190 -15.26 -3.54 -5.27
C ARG A 190 -16.13 -3.85 -4.04
N LEU A 191 -15.59 -3.71 -2.83
CA LEU A 191 -16.37 -3.86 -1.60
C LEU A 191 -17.48 -2.81 -1.51
N ILE A 192 -17.23 -1.56 -1.90
CA ILE A 192 -18.24 -0.49 -1.93
C ILE A 192 -19.38 -0.87 -2.88
N GLU A 193 -19.08 -1.41 -4.06
CA GLU A 193 -20.11 -1.91 -4.98
C GLU A 193 -20.95 -3.05 -4.35
N LEU A 194 -20.29 -4.04 -3.74
CA LEU A 194 -20.95 -5.19 -3.12
C LEU A 194 -21.86 -4.79 -1.95
N PHE A 195 -21.43 -3.85 -1.11
CA PHE A 195 -22.24 -3.36 0.01
C PHE A 195 -23.25 -2.27 -0.39
N GLY A 196 -22.99 -1.53 -1.47
CA GLY A 196 -23.84 -0.45 -1.96
C GLY A 196 -25.09 -0.92 -2.70
N ASN A 197 -25.05 -2.10 -3.33
CA ASN A 197 -26.15 -2.65 -4.12
C ASN A 197 -27.17 -3.44 -3.27
N ALA A 198 -27.59 -2.90 -2.12
CA ALA A 198 -28.48 -3.56 -1.17
C ALA A 198 -29.87 -3.95 -1.74
N GLU A 199 -30.30 -3.33 -2.85
CA GLU A 199 -31.60 -3.64 -3.49
C GLU A 199 -31.63 -5.01 -4.18
N GLU A 200 -30.48 -5.59 -4.54
CA GLU A 200 -30.41 -6.93 -5.14
C GLU A 200 -30.26 -8.05 -4.09
N GLY A 201 -29.65 -7.76 -2.94
CA GLY A 201 -29.35 -8.74 -1.88
C GLY A 201 -30.56 -9.17 -1.01
N LEU A 202 -31.71 -8.49 -1.12
CA LEU A 202 -32.94 -8.83 -0.40
C LEU A 202 -33.78 -9.93 -1.08
N LYS A 203 -33.34 -10.43 -2.26
CA LYS A 203 -34.10 -11.43 -3.03
C LYS A 203 -33.84 -12.87 -2.62
N ASP A 204 -32.88 -13.11 -1.72
CA ASP A 204 -32.65 -14.42 -1.12
C ASP A 204 -33.43 -14.53 0.22
N GLN A 205 -34.75 -14.73 0.10
CA GLN A 205 -35.62 -15.26 1.17
C GLN A 205 -36.51 -16.37 0.62
#